data_AF-A0A371P7U1-F1
#
_entry.id   AF-A0A371P7U1-F1
#
_cell.length_a   1.000
_cell.length_b   1.000
_cell.length_c   1.000
_cell.angle_alpha   90.00
_cell.angle_beta   90.00
_cell.angle_gamma   90.00
#
_symmetry.space_group_name_H-M   'P 1'
#
loop_
_entity.id
_entity.type
_entity.pdbx_description
1 polymer ?
#
loop_
_entity_poly.entity_id
_entity_poly.type
_entity_poly.pdbx_seq_one_letter_code
_entity_poly.pdbx_strand_id
1 'polypeptide(L)'
;MDWSRAKSVLIVSFLMLNILLGYQLWVDISEQLNANVNSAELPPDKLQLMGQKRISLAANLPVGTPKLGDLTYLLQSDKKSSPKKLEKPVDSGLVFNKTELVKAMGGQIPDLEDYEYNLHSSRDGVFVLHRMVEGRPMFNVKLELYTSNLKITGFQQDRVEEIGLGEEKQVIGSAKVVASLIETYLEEGSVITEIQLGYHGQIFDSEKQVSAPTWRVILEDGKVYYVHAISGEVATEGAEEEPGSESPAA
;
A
#
# COMPACT_ATOMS: atom_id res chain seq x y z
N MET A 1 31.95 -47.74 8.21
CA MET A 1 30.79 -47.00 7.66
C MET A 1 31.04 -45.52 7.90
N ASP A 2 31.42 -44.78 6.85
CA ASP A 2 31.97 -43.42 6.94
C ASP A 2 30.90 -42.35 7.22
N TRP A 3 30.31 -42.44 8.40
CA TRP A 3 29.22 -41.58 8.88
C TRP A 3 29.63 -40.11 9.01
N SER A 4 30.92 -39.83 9.23
CA SER A 4 31.44 -38.45 9.24
C SER A 4 31.44 -37.80 7.85
N ARG A 5 31.78 -38.55 6.79
CA ARG A 5 31.77 -38.05 5.41
C ARG A 5 30.36 -37.78 4.92
N ALA A 6 29.41 -38.67 5.23
CA ALA A 6 28.01 -38.49 4.87
C ALA A 6 27.39 -37.21 5.47
N LYS A 7 27.75 -36.87 6.72
CA LYS A 7 27.30 -35.63 7.36
C LYS A 7 27.84 -34.37 6.69
N SER A 8 29.13 -34.34 6.38
CA SER A 8 29.74 -33.20 5.71
C SER A 8 29.14 -32.97 4.33
N VAL A 9 28.92 -34.05 3.57
CA VAL A 9 28.25 -33.96 2.27
C VAL A 9 26.83 -33.42 2.41
N LEU A 10 26.06 -33.87 3.41
CA LEU A 10 24.69 -33.40 3.64
C LEU A 10 24.64 -31.91 4.01
N ILE A 11 25.55 -31.45 4.88
CA ILE A 11 25.65 -30.04 5.28
C ILE A 11 26.03 -29.16 4.08
N VAL A 12 27.01 -29.58 3.27
CA VAL A 12 27.46 -28.81 2.10
C VAL A 12 26.39 -28.76 1.03
N SER A 13 25.69 -29.87 0.76
CA SER A 13 24.58 -29.89 -0.19
C SER A 13 23.42 -29.02 0.26
N PHE A 14 23.08 -29.02 1.55
CA PHE A 14 22.03 -28.15 2.10
C PHE A 14 22.44 -26.67 1.99
N LEU A 15 23.68 -26.34 2.31
CA LEU A 15 24.19 -24.97 2.19
C LEU A 15 24.18 -24.48 0.74
N MET A 16 24.62 -25.30 -0.21
CA MET A 16 24.59 -24.96 -1.64
C MET A 16 23.15 -24.77 -2.15
N LEU A 17 22.21 -25.59 -1.67
CA LEU A 17 20.80 -25.48 -2.00
C LEU A 17 20.16 -24.20 -1.43
N ASN A 18 20.50 -23.81 -0.20
CA ASN A 18 20.02 -22.55 0.39
C ASN A 18 20.59 -21.32 -0.33
N ILE A 19 21.85 -21.35 -0.76
CA ILE A 19 22.45 -20.27 -1.58
C ILE A 19 21.73 -20.17 -2.92
N LEU A 20 21.46 -21.30 -3.57
CA LEU A 20 20.75 -21.34 -4.84
C LEU A 20 19.31 -20.83 -4.69
N LEU A 21 18.63 -21.18 -3.60
CA LEU A 21 17.29 -20.71 -3.27
C LEU A 21 17.28 -19.19 -3.01
N GLY A 22 18.28 -18.67 -2.30
CA GLY A 22 18.44 -17.22 -2.09
C GLY A 22 18.71 -16.46 -3.38
N TYR A 23 19.50 -17.05 -4.29
CA TYR A 23 19.73 -16.48 -5.62
C TYR A 23 18.45 -16.49 -6.47
N GLN A 24 17.71 -17.61 -6.51
CA GLN A 24 16.43 -17.70 -7.21
C GLN A 24 15.42 -16.70 -6.68
N LEU A 25 15.31 -16.55 -5.35
CA LEU A 25 14.42 -15.56 -4.74
C LEU A 25 14.80 -14.12 -5.12
N TRP A 26 16.10 -13.80 -5.14
CA TRP A 26 16.56 -12.48 -5.57
C TRP A 26 16.25 -12.20 -7.04
N VAL A 27 16.45 -13.19 -7.91
CA VAL A 27 16.14 -13.09 -9.34
C VAL A 27 14.63 -12.98 -9.55
N ASP A 28 13.80 -13.79 -8.90
CA ASP A 28 12.34 -13.74 -9.03
C ASP A 28 11.76 -12.41 -8.54
N ILE A 29 12.29 -11.86 -7.44
CA ILE A 29 11.92 -10.52 -6.96
C ILE A 29 12.36 -9.48 -8.00
N SER A 30 13.58 -9.57 -8.52
CA SER A 30 14.06 -8.65 -9.55
C SER A 30 13.28 -8.78 -10.86
N GLU A 31 12.85 -9.98 -11.26
CA GLU A 31 12.07 -10.22 -12.46
C GLU A 31 10.61 -9.76 -12.29
N GLN A 32 10.00 -9.93 -11.12
CA GLN A 32 8.68 -9.33 -10.83
C GLN A 32 8.74 -7.80 -10.83
N LEU A 33 9.87 -7.20 -10.42
CA LEU A 33 10.11 -5.76 -10.53
C LEU A 33 10.35 -5.31 -11.98
N ASN A 34 10.92 -6.17 -12.84
CA ASN A 34 11.28 -5.86 -14.23
C ASN A 34 10.24 -6.29 -15.29
N ALA A 35 9.29 -7.19 -14.98
CA ALA A 35 8.30 -7.69 -15.93
C ALA A 35 7.11 -6.72 -16.16
N ASN A 36 7.09 -5.57 -15.46
CA ASN A 36 6.01 -4.58 -15.52
C ASN A 36 6.40 -3.28 -16.25
N VAL A 37 7.35 -3.32 -17.19
CA VAL A 37 7.77 -2.12 -17.96
C VAL A 37 6.77 -1.83 -19.09
N ASN A 38 5.58 -1.41 -18.68
CA ASN A 38 4.83 -0.38 -19.36
C ASN A 38 4.87 0.84 -18.42
N SER A 39 5.99 1.55 -18.42
CA SER A 39 6.19 2.75 -17.61
C SER A 39 5.76 3.99 -18.42
N ALA A 40 4.95 4.86 -17.84
CA ALA A 40 4.61 6.13 -18.50
C ALA A 40 5.84 7.05 -18.60
N GLU A 41 5.98 7.78 -19.71
CA GLU A 41 7.10 8.70 -19.91
C GLU A 41 6.77 10.11 -19.39
N LEU A 42 7.73 10.73 -18.70
CA LEU A 42 7.63 12.13 -18.28
C LEU A 42 7.98 13.08 -19.44
N PRO A 43 7.34 14.25 -19.54
CA PRO A 43 7.69 15.26 -20.53
C PRO A 43 9.17 15.72 -20.42
N PRO A 44 9.88 16.03 -21.53
CA PRO A 44 11.31 16.38 -21.51
C PRO A 44 11.66 17.58 -20.63
N ASP A 45 10.80 18.59 -20.57
CA ASP A 45 10.96 19.76 -19.71
C ASP A 45 10.93 19.40 -18.22
N LYS A 46 10.11 18.40 -17.84
CA LYS A 46 10.06 17.89 -16.46
C LYS A 46 11.30 17.10 -16.10
N LEU A 47 11.85 16.32 -17.02
CA LEU A 47 13.13 15.63 -16.82
C LEU A 47 14.28 16.64 -16.59
N GLN A 48 14.28 17.76 -17.31
CA GLN A 48 15.25 18.82 -17.07
C GLN A 48 15.08 19.46 -15.69
N LEU A 49 13.84 19.72 -15.27
CA LEU A 49 13.53 20.27 -13.94
C LEU A 49 13.93 19.30 -12.82
N MET A 50 13.71 17.99 -13.00
CA MET A 50 14.20 16.97 -12.07
C MET A 50 15.72 17.03 -11.93
N GLY A 51 16.45 17.15 -13.04
CA GLY A 51 17.90 17.31 -13.03
C GLY A 51 18.36 18.55 -12.26
N GLN A 52 17.67 19.68 -12.44
CA GLN A 52 17.97 20.93 -11.73
C GLN A 52 17.70 20.83 -10.23
N LYS A 53 16.54 20.29 -9.85
CA LYS A 53 16.14 20.12 -8.45
C LYS A 53 16.77 18.88 -7.79
N ARG A 54 17.57 18.10 -8.52
CA ARG A 54 18.12 16.80 -8.05
C ARG A 54 17.04 15.82 -7.58
N ILE A 55 15.85 15.89 -8.17
CA ILE A 55 14.74 14.98 -7.87
C ILE A 55 14.96 13.68 -8.63
N SER A 56 14.75 12.55 -7.95
CA SER A 56 14.87 11.21 -8.55
C SER A 56 13.55 10.46 -8.50
N LEU A 57 13.30 9.63 -9.52
CA LEU A 57 12.13 8.75 -9.59
C LEU A 57 12.63 7.31 -9.56
N ALA A 58 12.50 6.65 -8.42
CA ALA A 58 12.80 5.22 -8.24
C ALA A 58 11.57 4.33 -8.51
N ALA A 59 10.36 4.91 -8.43
CA ALA A 59 9.11 4.21 -8.70
C ALA A 59 8.85 4.03 -10.20
N ASN A 60 8.23 2.90 -10.56
CA ASN A 60 7.65 2.70 -11.88
C ASN A 60 6.34 3.48 -12.00
N LEU A 61 6.15 4.20 -13.12
CA LEU A 61 4.92 4.96 -13.37
C LEU A 61 3.86 4.06 -14.04
N PRO A 62 2.71 3.77 -13.41
CA PRO A 62 1.69 2.91 -14.02
C PRO A 62 1.14 3.53 -15.31
N VAL A 63 1.06 2.74 -16.38
CA VAL A 63 0.39 3.14 -17.61
C VAL A 63 -1.12 3.00 -17.51
N GLY A 64 -1.81 3.79 -18.32
CA GLY A 64 -3.26 3.72 -18.48
C GLY A 64 -3.99 4.73 -17.63
N THR A 65 -5.18 5.05 -18.11
CA THR A 65 -6.09 6.01 -17.50
C THR A 65 -7.47 5.37 -17.44
N PRO A 66 -7.70 4.42 -16.52
CA PRO A 66 -9.01 3.80 -16.35
C PRO A 66 -10.07 4.86 -16.06
N LYS A 67 -11.33 4.54 -16.37
CA LYS A 67 -12.46 5.32 -15.87
C LYS A 67 -12.80 4.81 -14.48
N LEU A 68 -12.88 5.70 -13.51
CA LEU A 68 -13.22 5.37 -12.12
C LEU A 68 -14.19 6.42 -11.58
N GLY A 69 -15.12 5.98 -10.75
CA GLY A 69 -16.02 6.85 -9.99
C GLY A 69 -15.72 6.81 -8.51
N ASP A 70 -16.30 7.74 -7.75
CA ASP A 70 -16.20 7.75 -6.30
C ASP A 70 -16.89 6.52 -5.70
N LEU A 71 -16.34 6.02 -4.60
CA LEU A 71 -16.98 4.98 -3.81
C LEU A 71 -17.75 5.61 -2.67
N THR A 72 -19.00 5.18 -2.49
CA THR A 72 -19.79 5.43 -1.29
C THR A 72 -19.95 4.12 -0.55
N TYR A 73 -19.74 4.10 0.77
CA TYR A 73 -19.79 2.85 1.53
C TYR A 73 -20.16 3.09 3.00
N LEU A 74 -20.55 2.02 3.69
CA LEU A 74 -20.72 2.00 5.14
C LEU A 74 -19.44 1.49 5.79
N LEU A 75 -18.87 2.28 6.69
CA LEU A 75 -17.65 1.97 7.42
C LEU A 75 -17.99 1.54 8.85
N GLN A 76 -17.61 0.32 9.21
CA GLN A 76 -17.62 -0.19 10.57
C GLN A 76 -16.18 -0.20 11.09
N SER A 77 -15.80 0.82 11.85
CA SER A 77 -14.42 0.94 12.36
C SER A 77 -14.32 0.50 13.82
N ASP A 78 -13.39 -0.43 14.08
CA ASP A 78 -13.01 -0.81 15.45
C ASP A 78 -11.91 0.11 16.04
N LYS A 79 -11.60 1.26 15.43
CA LYS A 79 -10.48 2.14 15.86
C LYS A 79 -10.57 2.61 17.32
N LYS A 80 -11.78 2.81 17.84
CA LYS A 80 -12.02 3.23 19.24
C LYS A 80 -11.97 2.04 20.24
N SER A 81 -11.85 0.81 19.76
CA SER A 81 -11.84 -0.42 20.55
C SER A 81 -10.42 -0.97 20.74
N SER A 82 -10.21 -1.73 21.80
CA SER A 82 -8.97 -2.50 21.97
C SER A 82 -8.83 -3.56 20.87
N PRO A 83 -7.61 -3.87 20.39
CA PRO A 83 -7.39 -4.96 19.42
C PRO A 83 -8.02 -6.27 19.88
N LYS A 84 -8.73 -6.93 18.95
CA LYS A 84 -9.35 -8.24 19.16
C LYS A 84 -8.26 -9.31 19.19
N LYS A 85 -8.26 -10.17 20.21
CA LYS A 85 -7.31 -11.27 20.33
C LYS A 85 -7.72 -12.43 19.40
N LEU A 86 -6.74 -13.03 18.72
CA LEU A 86 -6.97 -14.26 17.97
C LEU A 86 -7.13 -15.45 18.93
N GLU A 87 -8.07 -16.34 18.63
CA GLU A 87 -8.24 -17.60 19.35
C GLU A 87 -7.01 -18.49 19.18
N LYS A 88 -6.46 -18.52 17.96
CA LYS A 88 -5.27 -19.27 17.59
C LYS A 88 -4.26 -18.33 16.94
N PRO A 89 -3.13 -18.03 17.60
CA PRO A 89 -2.06 -17.26 17.00
C PRO A 89 -1.52 -17.91 15.73
N VAL A 90 -1.20 -17.10 14.73
CA VAL A 90 -0.73 -17.54 13.41
C VAL A 90 0.71 -17.09 13.18
N ASP A 91 1.48 -17.82 12.39
CA ASP A 91 2.84 -17.41 12.05
C ASP A 91 2.86 -16.07 11.32
N SER A 92 3.66 -15.12 11.81
CA SER A 92 3.74 -13.78 11.23
C SER A 92 4.26 -13.78 9.79
N GLY A 93 5.07 -14.77 9.41
CA GLY A 93 5.59 -14.89 8.05
C GLY A 93 4.51 -15.17 7.00
N LEU A 94 3.32 -15.63 7.40
CA LEU A 94 2.22 -15.87 6.46
C LEU A 94 1.66 -14.56 5.86
N VAL A 95 1.91 -13.40 6.47
CA VAL A 95 1.41 -12.12 5.96
C VAL A 95 1.86 -11.84 4.51
N PHE A 96 3.00 -12.40 4.11
CA PHE A 96 3.56 -12.25 2.76
C PHE A 96 2.96 -13.22 1.73
N ASN A 97 2.06 -14.12 2.15
CA ASN A 97 1.36 -15.05 1.27
C ASN A 97 -0.15 -14.99 1.56
N LYS A 98 -0.88 -14.21 0.75
CA LYS A 98 -2.32 -13.98 0.90
C LYS A 98 -3.11 -15.29 1.02
N THR A 99 -2.84 -16.27 0.16
CA THR A 99 -3.58 -17.54 0.13
C THR A 99 -3.37 -18.34 1.43
N GLU A 100 -2.12 -18.48 1.88
CA GLU A 100 -1.83 -19.21 3.12
C GLU A 100 -2.30 -18.43 4.37
N LEU A 101 -2.25 -17.09 4.35
CA LEU A 101 -2.79 -16.24 5.41
C LEU A 101 -4.30 -16.45 5.56
N VAL A 102 -5.06 -16.35 4.46
CA VAL A 102 -6.51 -16.57 4.44
C VAL A 102 -6.85 -17.97 4.91
N LYS A 103 -6.12 -18.99 4.46
CA LYS A 103 -6.31 -20.37 4.92
C LYS A 103 -6.04 -20.55 6.41
N ALA A 104 -5.04 -19.87 6.97
CA ALA A 104 -4.66 -20.00 8.37
C ALA A 104 -5.58 -19.26 9.33
N MET A 105 -6.10 -18.09 8.95
CA MET A 105 -6.86 -17.22 9.87
C MET A 105 -8.12 -16.55 9.29
N GLY A 106 -8.54 -16.88 8.07
CA GLY A 106 -9.81 -16.39 7.50
C GLY A 106 -11.05 -16.79 8.29
N GLY A 107 -10.99 -17.89 9.07
CA GLY A 107 -12.05 -18.25 10.01
C GLY A 107 -12.10 -17.41 11.29
N GLN A 108 -11.07 -16.59 11.56
CA GLN A 108 -10.97 -15.74 12.76
C GLN A 108 -11.14 -14.25 12.45
N ILE A 109 -10.87 -13.83 11.21
CA ILE A 109 -10.99 -12.44 10.75
C ILE A 109 -11.98 -12.41 9.58
N PRO A 110 -13.16 -11.79 9.76
CA PRO A 110 -14.13 -11.59 8.68
C PRO A 110 -13.48 -10.89 7.48
N ASP A 111 -13.87 -11.29 6.26
CA ASP A 111 -13.52 -10.60 5.01
C ASP A 111 -12.00 -10.47 4.75
N LEU A 112 -11.15 -11.28 5.41
CA LEU A 112 -9.68 -11.21 5.29
C LEU A 112 -9.18 -11.32 3.85
N GLU A 113 -9.89 -12.07 3.00
CA GLU A 113 -9.55 -12.28 1.59
C GLU A 113 -9.57 -11.00 0.75
N ASP A 114 -10.27 -9.97 1.22
CA ASP A 114 -10.39 -8.70 0.56
C ASP A 114 -9.32 -7.69 1.00
N TYR A 115 -8.39 -8.07 1.88
CA TYR A 115 -7.31 -7.21 2.34
C TYR A 115 -5.97 -7.65 1.76
N GLU A 116 -5.11 -6.70 1.45
CA GLU A 116 -3.76 -6.94 0.94
C GLU A 116 -2.70 -6.20 1.72
N TYR A 117 -1.60 -6.88 1.97
CA TYR A 117 -0.45 -6.38 2.73
C TYR A 117 0.16 -5.14 2.08
N ASN A 118 0.44 -4.14 2.90
CA ASN A 118 1.14 -2.93 2.49
C ASN A 118 2.39 -2.71 3.34
N LEU A 119 3.55 -2.81 2.71
CA LEU A 119 4.85 -2.62 3.37
C LEU A 119 5.00 -1.20 3.92
N HIS A 120 4.70 -0.18 3.12
CA HIS A 120 4.90 1.23 3.49
C HIS A 120 4.02 1.69 4.65
N SER A 121 2.84 1.09 4.84
CA SER A 121 1.95 1.38 5.96
C SER A 121 2.23 0.53 7.21
N SER A 122 3.08 -0.49 7.10
CA SER A 122 3.43 -1.38 8.21
C SER A 122 4.54 -0.79 9.09
N ARG A 123 4.53 -1.15 10.37
CA ARG A 123 5.49 -0.68 11.38
C ARG A 123 5.96 -1.83 12.26
N ASP A 124 6.98 -1.59 13.07
CA ASP A 124 7.47 -2.64 13.97
C ASP A 124 6.33 -3.18 14.86
N GLY A 125 6.22 -4.51 14.92
CA GLY A 125 5.16 -5.20 15.64
C GLY A 125 3.77 -5.19 15.00
N VAL A 126 3.50 -4.42 13.93
CA VAL A 126 2.17 -4.29 13.32
C VAL A 126 2.23 -4.35 11.79
N PHE A 127 1.64 -5.38 11.20
CA PHE A 127 1.40 -5.40 9.75
C PHE A 127 0.10 -4.70 9.42
N VAL A 128 0.14 -3.86 8.39
CA VAL A 128 -1.04 -3.16 7.89
C VAL A 128 -1.42 -3.71 6.52
N LEU A 129 -2.68 -4.07 6.38
CA LEU A 129 -3.29 -4.46 5.12
C LEU A 129 -4.37 -3.44 4.75
N HIS A 130 -4.56 -3.19 3.46
CA HIS A 130 -5.62 -2.31 2.96
C HIS A 130 -6.75 -3.12 2.32
N ARG A 131 -7.98 -2.67 2.53
CA ARG A 131 -9.14 -3.22 1.82
C ARG A 131 -8.98 -2.98 0.33
N MET A 132 -9.29 -3.99 -0.49
CA MET A 132 -9.21 -3.94 -1.94
C MET A 132 -10.61 -3.85 -2.56
N VAL A 133 -10.74 -3.03 -3.60
CA VAL A 133 -11.93 -2.90 -4.44
C VAL A 133 -11.47 -2.92 -5.89
N GLU A 134 -11.92 -3.91 -6.66
CA GLU A 134 -11.53 -4.08 -8.07
C GLU A 134 -10.00 -4.05 -8.31
N GLY A 135 -9.23 -4.66 -7.40
CA GLY A 135 -7.77 -4.69 -7.47
C GLY A 135 -7.08 -3.40 -7.04
N ARG A 136 -7.80 -2.45 -6.43
CA ARG A 136 -7.26 -1.17 -5.94
C ARG A 136 -7.42 -1.02 -4.43
N PRO A 137 -6.40 -0.51 -3.73
CA PRO A 137 -6.49 -0.32 -2.28
C PRO A 137 -7.37 0.88 -1.92
N MET A 138 -8.15 0.74 -0.86
CA MET A 138 -8.73 1.84 -0.10
C MET A 138 -7.74 2.23 1.00
N PHE A 139 -7.00 3.30 0.81
CA PHE A 139 -5.85 3.65 1.67
C PHE A 139 -6.23 3.95 3.13
N ASN A 140 -7.46 4.40 3.37
CA ASN A 140 -7.95 4.75 4.71
C ASN A 140 -8.59 3.56 5.46
N VAL A 141 -8.91 2.45 4.76
CA VAL A 141 -9.60 1.28 5.32
C VAL A 141 -8.58 0.18 5.58
N LYS A 142 -8.28 -0.03 6.87
CA LYS A 142 -7.12 -0.82 7.28
C LYS A 142 -7.53 -2.06 8.08
N LEU A 143 -6.76 -3.12 7.90
CA LEU A 143 -6.66 -4.24 8.83
C LEU A 143 -5.25 -4.23 9.42
N GLU A 144 -5.16 -3.98 10.72
CA GLU A 144 -3.91 -4.03 11.47
C GLU A 144 -3.78 -5.39 12.16
N LEU A 145 -2.67 -6.09 11.91
CA LEU A 145 -2.33 -7.37 12.53
C LEU A 145 -1.21 -7.17 13.53
N TYR A 146 -1.51 -7.37 14.81
CA TYR A 146 -0.59 -7.18 15.92
C TYR A 146 0.22 -8.46 16.17
N THR A 147 1.52 -8.30 16.30
CA THR A 147 2.46 -9.42 16.43
C THR A 147 3.19 -9.44 17.77
N SER A 148 3.49 -10.65 18.23
CA SER A 148 4.32 -10.90 19.40
C SER A 148 4.99 -12.27 19.25
N ASN A 149 6.29 -12.38 19.54
CA ASN A 149 7.06 -13.63 19.44
C ASN A 149 6.90 -14.34 18.08
N LEU A 150 7.01 -13.60 16.97
CA LEU A 150 6.85 -14.09 15.58
C LEU A 150 5.47 -14.72 15.29
N LYS A 151 4.47 -14.35 16.09
CA LYS A 151 3.08 -14.75 15.87
C LYS A 151 2.19 -13.53 15.77
N ILE A 152 1.21 -13.57 14.88
CA ILE A 152 0.07 -12.67 14.90
C ILE A 152 -0.83 -13.12 16.05
N THR A 153 -1.09 -12.22 16.98
CA THR A 153 -1.83 -12.51 18.23
C THR A 153 -3.15 -11.77 18.33
N GLY A 154 -3.34 -10.73 17.52
CA GLY A 154 -4.56 -9.94 17.53
C GLY A 154 -4.69 -9.11 16.27
N PHE A 155 -5.84 -8.48 16.12
CA PHE A 155 -6.14 -7.64 14.97
C PHE A 155 -7.07 -6.47 15.35
N GLN A 156 -7.07 -5.46 14.50
CA GLN A 156 -8.03 -4.36 14.51
C GLN A 156 -8.43 -4.08 13.08
N GLN A 157 -9.73 -3.95 12.82
CA GLN A 157 -10.25 -3.97 11.46
C GLN A 157 -11.26 -2.84 11.24
N ASP A 158 -11.08 -2.15 10.13
CA ASP A 158 -12.10 -1.33 9.50
C ASP A 158 -12.83 -2.21 8.48
N ARG A 159 -14.14 -2.46 8.63
CA ARG A 159 -14.94 -3.23 7.68
C ARG A 159 -15.79 -2.31 6.81
N VAL A 160 -16.06 -2.76 5.59
CA VAL A 160 -16.80 -2.00 4.58
C VAL A 160 -18.02 -2.81 4.13
N GLU A 161 -19.18 -2.16 4.12
CA GLU A 161 -20.43 -2.72 3.62
C GLU A 161 -21.07 -1.77 2.58
N GLU A 162 -21.98 -2.29 1.76
CA GLU A 162 -22.77 -1.51 0.79
C GLU A 162 -21.98 -0.56 -0.13
N ILE A 163 -20.98 -1.10 -0.84
CA ILE A 163 -20.19 -0.30 -1.79
C ILE A 163 -21.06 0.10 -2.98
N GLY A 164 -21.27 1.41 -3.14
CA GLY A 164 -21.87 2.05 -4.30
C GLY A 164 -20.82 2.78 -5.14
N LEU A 165 -20.99 2.75 -6.46
CA LEU A 165 -20.11 3.43 -7.42
C LEU A 165 -20.80 4.68 -7.98
N GLY A 166 -20.07 5.79 -7.96
CA GLY A 166 -20.49 7.06 -8.54
C GLY A 166 -20.27 7.14 -10.06
N GLU A 167 -20.38 8.35 -10.60
CA GLU A 167 -20.12 8.63 -12.02
C GLU A 167 -18.65 8.38 -12.36
N GLU A 168 -18.39 7.54 -13.36
CA GLU A 168 -17.02 7.24 -13.78
C GLU A 168 -16.42 8.32 -14.68
N LYS A 169 -15.22 8.76 -14.32
CA LYS A 169 -14.44 9.73 -15.10
C LYS A 169 -13.06 9.17 -15.39
N GLN A 170 -12.50 9.58 -16.53
CA GLN A 170 -11.15 9.17 -16.91
C GLN A 170 -10.15 9.78 -15.93
N VAL A 171 -9.32 8.94 -15.31
CA VAL A 171 -8.28 9.42 -14.40
C VAL A 171 -7.13 10.09 -15.14
N ILE A 172 -6.49 11.04 -14.48
CA ILE A 172 -5.22 11.63 -14.88
C ILE A 172 -4.13 10.56 -14.85
N GLY A 173 -3.27 10.54 -15.87
CA GLY A 173 -2.14 9.60 -15.93
C GLY A 173 -1.05 9.91 -14.89
N SER A 174 -0.39 8.86 -14.42
CA SER A 174 0.70 8.90 -13.42
C SER A 174 1.81 9.91 -13.77
N ALA A 175 2.23 9.99 -15.03
CA ALA A 175 3.25 10.95 -15.49
C ALA A 175 2.82 12.41 -15.28
N LYS A 176 1.54 12.74 -15.51
CA LYS A 176 1.03 14.10 -15.29
C LYS A 176 0.93 14.43 -13.80
N VAL A 177 0.57 13.43 -12.97
CA VAL A 177 0.58 13.57 -11.50
C VAL A 177 1.98 13.88 -11.00
N VAL A 178 2.97 13.07 -11.40
CA VAL A 178 4.36 13.25 -10.99
C VAL A 178 4.92 14.58 -11.50
N ALA A 179 4.61 14.96 -12.76
CA ALA A 179 4.99 16.26 -13.30
C ALA A 179 4.47 17.43 -12.43
N SER A 180 3.20 17.39 -12.02
CA SER A 180 2.59 18.40 -11.15
C SER A 180 3.29 18.49 -9.79
N LEU A 181 3.62 17.33 -9.20
CA LEU A 181 4.34 17.27 -7.92
C LEU A 181 5.75 17.86 -8.05
N ILE A 182 6.51 17.52 -9.10
CA ILE A 182 7.86 18.05 -9.35
C ILE A 182 7.85 19.58 -9.47
N GLU A 183 6.82 20.13 -10.13
CA GLU A 183 6.70 21.58 -10.30
C GLU A 183 6.45 22.30 -8.97
N THR A 184 5.46 21.83 -8.22
CA THR A 184 4.83 22.64 -7.17
C THR A 184 5.14 22.18 -5.74
N TYR A 185 5.33 20.88 -5.51
CA TYR A 185 5.31 20.30 -4.17
C TYR A 185 6.62 19.65 -3.72
N LEU A 186 7.40 19.10 -4.66
CA LEU A 186 8.64 18.39 -4.33
C LEU A 186 9.78 19.37 -4.09
N GLU A 187 10.48 19.12 -2.99
CA GLU A 187 11.68 19.83 -2.57
C GLU A 187 12.90 19.36 -3.37
N GLU A 188 14.00 20.12 -3.28
CA GLU A 188 15.24 19.68 -3.90
C GLU A 188 15.76 18.40 -3.25
N GLY A 189 16.22 17.45 -4.08
CA GLY A 189 16.75 16.17 -3.61
C GLY A 189 15.69 15.11 -3.30
N SER A 190 14.39 15.39 -3.45
CA SER A 190 13.33 14.40 -3.18
C SER A 190 13.47 13.16 -4.07
N VAL A 191 13.21 11.99 -3.49
CA VAL A 191 13.19 10.71 -4.21
C VAL A 191 11.80 10.09 -4.12
N ILE A 192 11.14 9.89 -5.26
CA ILE A 192 9.84 9.23 -5.33
C ILE A 192 10.06 7.71 -5.34
N THR A 193 9.56 7.01 -4.33
CA THR A 193 9.76 5.56 -4.13
C THR A 193 8.53 4.73 -4.48
N GLU A 194 7.32 5.30 -4.37
CA GLU A 194 6.08 4.63 -4.78
C GLU A 194 5.12 5.61 -5.47
N ILE A 195 4.39 5.10 -6.47
CA ILE A 195 3.16 5.72 -6.97
C ILE A 195 2.10 4.63 -7.20
N GLN A 196 0.92 4.78 -6.60
CA GLN A 196 -0.14 3.78 -6.67
C GLN A 196 -1.52 4.44 -6.82
N LEU A 197 -2.33 3.93 -7.75
CA LEU A 197 -3.73 4.35 -7.91
C LEU A 197 -4.64 3.51 -6.99
N GLY A 198 -5.39 4.20 -6.13
CA GLY A 198 -6.33 3.60 -5.19
C GLY A 198 -7.49 4.54 -4.89
N TYR A 199 -8.06 4.40 -3.70
CA TYR A 199 -9.13 5.24 -3.19
C TYR A 199 -8.71 5.89 -1.87
N HIS A 200 -8.96 7.19 -1.77
CA HIS A 200 -8.70 7.97 -0.57
C HIS A 200 -9.89 8.88 -0.27
N GLY A 201 -10.17 9.11 1.00
CA GLY A 201 -11.19 10.06 1.44
C GLY A 201 -11.00 10.41 2.91
N GLN A 202 -11.47 11.59 3.28
CA GLN A 202 -11.54 11.97 4.69
C GLN A 202 -12.53 11.06 5.43
N ILE A 203 -12.12 10.54 6.57
CA ILE A 203 -12.99 9.72 7.42
C ILE A 203 -13.70 10.62 8.42
N PHE A 204 -15.02 10.72 8.30
CA PHE A 204 -15.87 11.50 9.20
C PHE A 204 -16.41 10.63 10.36
N ASP A 205 -16.93 11.26 11.42
CA ASP A 205 -17.68 10.56 12.49
C ASP A 205 -19.11 10.22 12.03
N SER A 206 -19.19 9.47 10.93
CA SER A 206 -20.42 8.95 10.32
C SER A 206 -20.19 7.54 9.80
N GLU A 207 -21.24 6.72 9.72
CA GLU A 207 -21.10 5.38 9.13
C GLU A 207 -20.93 5.47 7.61
N LYS A 208 -21.67 6.37 6.97
CA LYS A 208 -21.57 6.58 5.53
C LYS A 208 -20.32 7.41 5.21
N GLN A 209 -19.48 6.87 4.33
CA GLN A 209 -18.21 7.45 3.91
C GLN A 209 -18.15 7.56 2.38
N VAL A 210 -17.26 8.43 1.92
CA VAL A 210 -16.96 8.61 0.49
C VAL A 210 -15.45 8.59 0.29
N SER A 211 -15.00 7.90 -0.75
CA SER A 211 -13.59 7.94 -1.17
C SER A 211 -13.50 8.12 -2.67
N ALA A 212 -12.65 9.05 -3.09
CA ALA A 212 -12.43 9.35 -4.50
C ALA A 212 -11.22 8.58 -5.05
N PRO A 213 -11.20 8.26 -6.36
CA PRO A 213 -10.01 7.74 -7.03
C PRO A 213 -8.82 8.68 -6.81
N THR A 214 -7.70 8.15 -6.32
CA THR A 214 -6.56 8.95 -5.86
C THR A 214 -5.24 8.26 -6.18
N TRP A 215 -4.26 9.03 -6.65
CA TRP A 215 -2.87 8.61 -6.74
C TRP A 215 -2.15 8.88 -5.43
N ARG A 216 -1.70 7.83 -4.75
CA ARG A 216 -0.79 7.95 -3.60
C ARG A 216 0.64 7.97 -4.12
N VAL A 217 1.42 8.95 -3.71
CA VAL A 217 2.84 9.09 -4.04
C VAL A 217 3.63 9.15 -2.73
N ILE A 218 4.58 8.22 -2.56
CA ILE A 218 5.42 8.12 -1.36
C ILE A 218 6.84 8.52 -1.72
N LEU A 219 7.45 9.33 -0.86
CA LEU A 219 8.85 9.72 -0.94
C LEU A 219 9.73 8.85 -0.03
N GLU A 220 11.04 8.85 -0.30
CA GLU A 220 12.04 8.15 0.52
C GLU A 220 12.08 8.62 1.98
N ASP A 221 11.77 9.89 2.24
CA ASP A 221 11.69 10.47 3.59
C ASP A 221 10.41 10.09 4.35
N GLY A 222 9.52 9.31 3.72
CA GLY A 222 8.23 8.88 4.27
C GLY A 222 7.08 9.86 4.04
N LYS A 223 7.30 11.02 3.40
CA LYS A 223 6.23 11.96 3.08
C LYS A 223 5.28 11.36 2.04
N VAL A 224 3.98 11.49 2.28
CA VAL A 224 2.92 10.94 1.41
C VAL A 224 2.08 12.07 0.82
N TYR A 225 1.92 12.04 -0.50
CA TYR A 225 1.01 12.90 -1.24
C TYR A 225 -0.16 12.08 -1.78
N TYR A 226 -1.37 12.60 -1.62
CA TYR A 226 -2.60 12.09 -2.21
C TYR A 226 -3.05 13.06 -3.30
N VAL A 227 -3.03 12.62 -4.54
CA VAL A 227 -3.45 13.43 -5.69
C VAL A 227 -4.78 12.90 -6.22
N HIS A 228 -5.83 13.70 -6.09
CA HIS A 228 -7.16 13.35 -6.58
C HIS A 228 -7.08 13.02 -8.08
N ALA A 229 -7.45 11.80 -8.46
CA ALA A 229 -7.12 11.27 -9.78
C ALA A 229 -7.94 11.91 -10.91
N ILE A 230 -9.02 12.62 -10.61
CA ILE A 230 -9.83 13.37 -11.60
C ILE A 230 -9.49 14.87 -11.62
N SER A 231 -9.54 15.58 -10.48
CA SER A 231 -9.28 17.03 -10.40
C SER A 231 -7.80 17.40 -10.41
N GLY A 232 -6.91 16.51 -9.94
CA GLY A 232 -5.49 16.79 -9.75
C GLY A 232 -5.17 17.58 -8.47
N GLU A 233 -6.15 17.78 -7.59
CA GLU A 233 -5.95 18.40 -6.28
C GLU A 233 -5.00 17.54 -5.42
N VAL A 234 -4.10 18.18 -4.67
CA VAL A 234 -3.05 17.51 -3.90
C VAL A 234 -3.27 17.76 -2.42
N ALA A 235 -3.34 16.68 -1.65
CA ALA A 235 -3.34 16.67 -0.20
C ALA A 235 -2.08 15.96 0.33
N THR A 236 -1.69 16.23 1.57
CA THR A 236 -0.60 15.54 2.28
C THR A 236 -1.10 14.91 3.56
N GLU A 237 -0.52 13.77 3.92
CA GLU A 237 -0.81 13.12 5.21
C GLU A 237 -0.49 14.09 6.37
N GLY A 238 -1.49 14.37 7.22
CA GLY A 238 -1.39 15.32 8.35
C GLY A 238 -1.93 16.74 8.12
N ALA A 239 -2.25 17.14 6.89
CA ALA A 239 -2.88 18.46 6.64
C ALA A 239 -4.40 18.48 6.90
N GLU A 240 -5.01 17.31 7.12
CA GLU A 240 -6.47 17.13 7.24
C GLU A 240 -6.92 16.69 8.64
N GLU A 241 -6.01 16.67 9.63
CA GLU A 241 -6.31 16.44 11.06
C GLU A 241 -6.60 17.74 11.83
N GLU A 242 -6.87 18.87 11.18
CA GLU A 242 -7.39 20.05 11.89
C GLU A 242 -8.91 19.93 12.11
N PRO A 243 -9.38 19.90 13.37
CA PRO A 243 -10.80 19.98 13.66
C PRO A 243 -11.25 21.45 13.54
N GLY A 244 -12.09 21.73 12.56
CA GLY A 244 -13.05 22.85 12.57
C GLY A 244 -12.48 24.26 12.43
N SER A 245 -12.52 24.80 11.22
CA SER A 245 -12.73 26.25 11.07
C SER A 245 -14.22 26.53 11.24
N GLU A 246 -14.59 27.08 12.40
CA GLU A 246 -15.88 27.74 12.61
C GLU A 246 -16.17 28.69 11.43
N SER A 247 -17.32 28.50 10.78
CA SER A 247 -17.90 29.53 9.92
C SER A 247 -18.22 30.75 10.79
N PRO A 248 -17.68 31.95 10.51
CA PRO A 248 -18.19 33.13 11.16
C PRO A 248 -19.60 33.37 10.63
N ALA A 249 -20.52 33.53 11.57
CA ALA A 249 -21.89 33.94 11.30
C ALA A 249 -21.93 35.22 10.46
N ALA A 250 -22.81 35.25 9.47
CA ALA A 250 -23.46 36.45 8.95
C ALA A 250 -24.88 36.08 8.49
#